data_AF-A0A7S1C778-F1
#
_entry.id   AF-A0A7S1C778-F1
#
_cell.length_a   1.000
_cell.length_b   1.000
_cell.length_c   1.000
_cell.angle_alpha   90.00
_cell.angle_beta   90.00
_cell.angle_gamma   90.00
#
_symmetry.space_group_name_H-M   'P 1'
#
loop_
_entity.id
_entity.type
_entity.pdbx_description
1 polymer ?
#
loop_
_entity_poly.entity_id
_entity_poly.type
_entity_poly.pdbx_seq_one_letter_code
_entity_poly.pdbx_strand_id
1 'polypeptide(L)'
;RNADDAAATARILAKGAGAGAGGEGGHHAHRHSKSKKKQQLGMPLSRFLRPAPKNVEKPQMKMTAVLNLMYDMFLKKMVSDEVDDREHVHRQPMADFLRDYLLHLYGLPSVVEGYLYSIVEVLVRDGRHHPRLRMLCIMLGLLEEDKYNPRFADVFLHLLKRLFPKFSPSILRTRRVGLCIVKLEDAIEALNHVFPKEPLTFSIDRLQLTRGRRTKLWDSVRAEATTYGEFAHDALSLIEEARAGGDAEDGLPALSGLSAVAAVTGTFREDARVIDVDDLMDMAMTTWWSQVADDASQMKTVYHDYDTDGNGVLSFSEFKAILAACCPDEVSLRDQMRMFKEVSSMDGPFSGDAVSANAFAALCAKYGITPPSEGMTS
;
A
#
# COMPACT_ATOMS: atom_id res chain seq x y z
N ARG A 1 -18.39 -26.40 17.77
CA ARG A 1 -17.80 -25.19 18.40
C ARG A 1 -16.67 -24.60 17.56
N ASN A 2 -15.58 -25.30 17.21
CA ASN A 2 -14.55 -24.73 16.31
C ASN A 2 -14.85 -24.82 14.79
N ALA A 3 -15.84 -25.62 14.36
CA ALA A 3 -16.29 -25.66 12.96
C ALA A 3 -17.37 -24.60 12.64
N ASP A 4 -18.03 -24.06 13.66
CA ASP A 4 -19.17 -23.16 13.50
C ASP A 4 -18.72 -21.71 13.22
N ASP A 5 -17.58 -21.28 13.76
CA ASP A 5 -17.03 -19.93 13.55
C ASP A 5 -16.40 -19.73 12.16
N ALA A 6 -15.79 -20.78 11.60
CA ALA A 6 -15.28 -20.76 10.23
C ALA A 6 -16.44 -20.70 9.20
N ALA A 7 -17.54 -21.42 9.48
CA ALA A 7 -18.73 -21.40 8.64
C ALA A 7 -19.51 -20.08 8.75
N ALA A 8 -19.49 -19.41 9.90
CA ALA A 8 -20.10 -18.08 10.06
C ALA A 8 -19.36 -17.01 9.24
N THR A 9 -18.03 -17.06 9.21
CA THR A 9 -17.18 -16.15 8.42
C THR A 9 -17.41 -16.34 6.91
N ALA A 10 -17.53 -17.60 6.46
CA ALA A 10 -17.80 -17.91 5.05
C ALA A 10 -19.26 -17.58 4.62
N ARG A 11 -20.25 -17.71 5.52
CA ARG A 11 -21.66 -17.40 5.22
C ARG A 11 -21.97 -15.91 5.15
N ILE A 12 -21.23 -15.07 5.88
CA ILE A 12 -21.39 -13.61 5.80
C ILE A 12 -20.79 -13.07 4.48
N LEU A 13 -19.67 -13.65 4.02
CA LEU A 13 -19.04 -13.26 2.75
C LEU A 13 -19.86 -13.64 1.51
N ALA A 14 -20.66 -14.72 1.55
CA ALA A 14 -21.53 -15.12 0.45
C ALA A 14 -22.83 -14.30 0.33
N LYS A 15 -23.22 -13.53 1.36
CA LYS A 15 -24.46 -12.73 1.38
C LYS A 15 -24.27 -11.25 1.00
N GLY A 16 -23.04 -10.77 0.83
CA GLY A 16 -22.75 -9.35 0.56
C GLY A 16 -22.88 -8.89 -0.91
N ALA A 17 -23.42 -9.71 -1.81
CA ALA A 17 -23.48 -9.38 -3.25
C ALA A 17 -24.87 -8.91 -3.75
N GLY A 18 -25.78 -8.48 -2.87
CA GLY A 18 -27.08 -8.00 -3.32
C GLY A 18 -27.78 -7.10 -2.31
N ALA A 19 -27.89 -5.82 -2.69
CA ALA A 19 -28.93 -4.83 -2.33
C ALA A 19 -28.30 -3.48 -1.97
N GLY A 20 -28.39 -2.53 -2.91
CA GLY A 20 -28.36 -1.11 -2.59
C GLY A 20 -29.75 -0.63 -2.19
N ALA A 21 -29.80 0.37 -1.31
CA ALA A 21 -30.66 1.57 -1.40
C ALA A 21 -30.68 2.31 -0.04
N GLY A 22 -30.39 3.63 -0.09
CA GLY A 22 -31.06 4.67 0.69
C GLY A 22 -30.75 4.80 2.19
N GLY A 23 -30.21 5.94 2.60
CA GLY A 23 -30.21 6.37 4.00
C GLY A 23 -29.60 7.75 4.21
N GLU A 24 -30.48 8.74 4.43
CA GLU A 24 -30.20 10.17 4.55
C GLU A 24 -29.45 10.61 5.82
N GLY A 25 -28.94 11.84 5.75
CA GLY A 25 -28.11 12.56 6.72
C GLY A 25 -28.58 12.61 8.18
N GLY A 26 -27.59 12.64 9.07
CA GLY A 26 -27.75 13.01 10.48
C GLY A 26 -26.48 13.65 11.02
N HIS A 27 -26.42 14.99 11.02
CA HIS A 27 -25.35 15.77 11.64
C HIS A 27 -25.51 15.81 13.17
N HIS A 28 -24.67 15.09 13.90
CA HIS A 28 -24.48 15.29 15.34
C HIS A 28 -23.04 15.70 15.66
N ALA A 29 -22.88 16.97 16.06
CA ALA A 29 -21.62 17.53 16.53
C ALA A 29 -21.43 17.26 18.03
N HIS A 30 -20.59 16.29 18.37
CA HIS A 30 -20.09 16.10 19.74
C HIS A 30 -18.71 16.76 19.92
N ARG A 31 -18.70 17.81 20.75
CA ARG A 31 -17.53 18.61 21.10
C ARG A 31 -16.77 17.94 22.25
N HIS A 32 -15.76 17.14 21.93
CA HIS A 32 -14.81 16.61 22.92
C HIS A 32 -13.57 17.50 23.03
N SER A 33 -13.41 18.10 24.21
CA SER A 33 -12.16 18.72 24.69
C SER A 33 -11.03 17.69 24.70
N LYS A 34 -9.96 17.91 23.92
CA LYS A 34 -8.79 17.03 23.87
C LYS A 34 -7.54 17.76 24.35
N SER A 35 -6.94 17.18 25.38
CA SER A 35 -5.61 17.48 25.91
C SER A 35 -4.53 17.31 24.82
N LYS A 36 -3.58 18.24 24.81
CA LYS A 36 -2.57 18.48 23.76
C LYS A 36 -1.48 17.40 23.78
N LYS A 37 -1.47 16.52 22.77
CA LYS A 37 -0.27 15.77 22.35
C LYS A 37 0.22 16.37 21.04
N LYS A 38 1.53 16.67 20.95
CA LYS A 38 2.20 16.95 19.67
C LYS A 38 1.84 15.81 18.70
N GLN A 39 1.16 16.13 17.60
CA GLN A 39 0.92 15.19 16.50
C GLN A 39 2.27 14.94 15.82
N GLN A 40 3.08 14.04 16.36
CA GLN A 40 3.78 13.14 15.44
C GLN A 40 2.67 12.50 14.59
N LEU A 41 2.87 12.39 13.27
CA LEU A 41 2.07 11.53 12.42
C LEU A 41 2.24 10.10 12.96
N GLY A 42 1.52 9.79 14.04
CA GLY A 42 1.65 8.52 14.71
C GLY A 42 1.20 7.47 13.73
N MET A 43 1.99 6.40 13.61
CA MET A 43 1.61 5.19 12.90
C MET A 43 0.12 4.87 13.15
N PRO A 44 -0.74 4.80 12.10
CA PRO A 44 -2.19 4.85 12.24
C PRO A 44 -2.77 3.79 13.19
N LEU A 45 -2.14 2.61 13.21
CA LEU A 45 -2.57 1.47 14.02
C LEU A 45 -1.69 1.22 15.25
N SER A 46 -0.77 2.13 15.58
CA SER A 46 0.15 1.97 16.73
C SER A 46 -0.55 1.72 18.06
N ARG A 47 -1.80 2.19 18.24
CA ARG A 47 -2.59 1.91 19.45
C ARG A 47 -2.89 0.43 19.67
N PHE A 48 -2.95 -0.34 18.59
CA PHE A 48 -3.26 -1.78 18.60
C PHE A 48 -2.01 -2.65 18.84
N LEU A 49 -0.81 -2.05 18.84
CA LEU A 49 0.41 -2.75 19.26
C LEU A 49 0.46 -3.00 20.77
N ARG A 50 -0.41 -2.32 21.54
CA ARG A 50 -0.54 -2.52 22.99
C ARG A 50 -1.51 -3.68 23.27
N PRO A 51 -1.43 -4.34 24.44
CA PRO A 51 -2.43 -5.31 24.84
C PRO A 51 -3.84 -4.72 24.81
N ALA A 52 -4.82 -5.53 24.36
CA ALA A 52 -6.22 -5.13 24.33
C ALA A 52 -6.74 -4.80 25.75
N PRO A 53 -7.60 -3.77 25.89
CA PRO A 53 -8.28 -3.49 27.15
C PRO A 53 -9.10 -4.71 27.62
N LYS A 54 -9.25 -4.89 28.94
CA LYS A 54 -9.98 -6.04 29.53
C LYS A 54 -11.45 -6.16 29.07
N ASN A 55 -12.04 -5.07 28.63
CA ASN A 55 -13.43 -4.99 28.17
C ASN A 55 -13.60 -5.19 26.66
N VAL A 56 -12.51 -5.41 25.91
CA VAL A 56 -12.56 -5.66 24.47
C VAL A 56 -12.43 -7.16 24.24
N GLU A 57 -13.49 -7.77 23.71
CA GLU A 57 -13.46 -9.18 23.31
C GLU A 57 -12.65 -9.33 22.01
N LYS A 58 -11.52 -10.02 22.11
CA LYS A 58 -10.59 -10.23 20.99
C LYS A 58 -10.82 -11.64 20.41
N PRO A 59 -11.42 -11.79 19.22
CA PRO A 59 -11.51 -13.09 18.55
C PRO A 59 -10.10 -13.60 18.23
N GLN A 60 -9.86 -14.91 18.24
CA GLN A 60 -8.56 -15.45 17.82
C GLN A 60 -8.53 -15.64 16.30
N MET A 61 -7.64 -14.90 15.62
CA MET A 61 -7.45 -15.06 14.17
C MET A 61 -6.24 -15.92 13.86
N LYS A 62 -6.42 -16.82 12.89
CA LYS A 62 -5.33 -17.57 12.26
C LYS A 62 -4.67 -16.73 11.16
N MET A 63 -3.41 -17.03 10.83
CA MET A 63 -2.69 -16.38 9.73
C MET A 63 -3.44 -16.49 8.39
N THR A 64 -3.96 -17.67 8.04
CA THR A 64 -4.75 -17.89 6.82
C THR A 64 -5.98 -16.97 6.76
N ALA A 65 -6.65 -16.72 7.89
CA ALA A 65 -7.81 -15.83 7.95
C ALA A 65 -7.41 -14.36 7.68
N VAL A 66 -6.26 -13.92 8.22
CA VAL A 66 -5.73 -12.57 7.97
C VAL A 66 -5.28 -12.41 6.52
N LEU A 67 -4.63 -13.42 5.93
CA LEU A 67 -4.27 -13.41 4.51
C LEU A 67 -5.52 -13.32 3.62
N ASN A 68 -6.55 -14.12 3.89
CA ASN A 68 -7.79 -14.08 3.13
C ASN A 68 -8.48 -12.72 3.20
N LEU A 69 -8.56 -12.13 4.40
CA LEU A 69 -9.08 -10.78 4.61
C LEU A 69 -8.26 -9.74 3.86
N MET A 70 -6.93 -9.83 3.92
CA MET A 70 -6.01 -8.92 3.22
C MET A 70 -6.25 -8.95 1.71
N TYR A 71 -6.36 -10.13 1.09
CA TYR A 71 -6.57 -10.23 -0.34
C TYR A 71 -7.94 -9.68 -0.78
N ASP A 72 -9.00 -9.91 0.01
CA ASP A 72 -10.31 -9.28 -0.24
C ASP A 72 -10.22 -7.77 -0.12
N MET A 73 -9.54 -7.28 0.92
CA MET A 73 -9.34 -5.86 1.16
C MET A 73 -8.58 -5.20 0.01
N PHE A 74 -7.54 -5.83 -0.56
CA PHE A 74 -6.82 -5.30 -1.72
C PHE A 74 -7.74 -5.08 -2.92
N LEU A 75 -8.59 -6.06 -3.27
CA LEU A 75 -9.55 -5.90 -4.35
C LEU A 75 -10.53 -4.75 -4.05
N LYS A 76 -11.09 -4.70 -2.84
CA LYS A 76 -12.05 -3.66 -2.46
C LYS A 76 -11.42 -2.27 -2.45
N LYS A 77 -10.16 -2.15 -2.03
CA LYS A 77 -9.40 -0.90 -2.08
C LYS A 77 -9.16 -0.44 -3.51
N MET A 78 -8.73 -1.33 -4.41
CA MET A 78 -8.56 -1.00 -5.83
C MET A 78 -9.86 -0.45 -6.45
N VAL A 79 -11.00 -1.06 -6.15
CA VAL A 79 -12.31 -0.59 -6.64
C VAL A 79 -12.68 0.76 -6.03
N SER A 80 -12.45 0.96 -4.73
CA SER A 80 -12.67 2.25 -4.06
C SER A 80 -11.81 3.36 -4.68
N ASP A 81 -10.54 3.06 -4.97
CA ASP A 81 -9.58 4.02 -5.52
C ASP A 81 -9.95 4.47 -6.92
N GLU A 82 -10.46 3.56 -7.75
CA GLU A 82 -11.00 3.92 -9.08
C GLU A 82 -12.21 4.85 -8.99
N VAL A 83 -13.04 4.70 -7.94
CA VAL A 83 -14.15 5.62 -7.68
C VAL A 83 -13.60 6.96 -7.24
N ASP A 84 -12.68 6.99 -6.27
CA ASP A 84 -12.07 8.21 -5.77
C ASP A 84 -11.38 8.99 -6.90
N ASP A 85 -10.61 8.33 -7.76
CA ASP A 85 -9.94 8.94 -8.91
C ASP A 85 -10.94 9.58 -9.88
N ARG A 86 -12.06 8.90 -10.17
CA ARG A 86 -13.10 9.38 -11.09
C ARG A 86 -13.86 10.58 -10.51
N GLU A 87 -14.11 10.57 -9.20
CA GLU A 87 -14.79 11.66 -8.51
C GLU A 87 -13.83 12.78 -8.08
N HIS A 88 -12.54 12.66 -8.41
CA HIS A 88 -11.46 13.57 -8.00
C HIS A 88 -11.40 13.78 -6.47
N VAL A 89 -11.65 12.70 -5.73
CA VAL A 89 -11.55 12.63 -4.27
C VAL A 89 -10.18 12.04 -3.90
N HIS A 90 -9.63 12.48 -2.76
CA HIS A 90 -8.38 11.94 -2.27
C HIS A 90 -8.59 10.49 -1.80
N ARG A 91 -7.79 9.56 -2.33
CA ARG A 91 -7.82 8.14 -1.92
C ARG A 91 -7.63 7.97 -0.41
N GLN A 92 -8.36 7.04 0.18
CA GLN A 92 -8.25 6.77 1.61
C GLN A 92 -6.93 6.01 1.94
N PRO A 93 -6.18 6.38 3.01
CA PRO A 93 -5.04 5.57 3.46
C PRO A 93 -5.45 4.14 3.85
N MET A 94 -4.55 3.17 3.61
CA MET A 94 -4.86 1.74 3.82
C MET A 94 -5.31 1.41 5.25
N ALA A 95 -4.73 2.04 6.28
CA ALA A 95 -5.11 1.80 7.66
C ALA A 95 -6.53 2.26 8.00
N ASP A 96 -6.95 3.41 7.47
CA ASP A 96 -8.31 3.91 7.62
C ASP A 96 -9.28 3.04 6.83
N PHE A 97 -8.91 2.65 5.62
CA PHE A 97 -9.70 1.74 4.78
C PHE A 97 -9.91 0.39 5.45
N LEU A 98 -8.89 -0.20 6.09
CA LEU A 98 -9.04 -1.45 6.85
C LEU A 98 -10.10 -1.30 7.95
N ARG A 99 -10.08 -0.21 8.70
CA ARG A 99 -11.04 0.01 9.79
C ARG A 99 -12.47 0.14 9.25
N ASP A 100 -12.67 0.90 8.19
CA ASP A 100 -13.99 1.11 7.58
C ASP A 100 -14.50 -0.18 6.91
N TYR A 101 -13.59 -0.93 6.27
CA TYR A 101 -13.89 -2.24 5.70
C TYR A 101 -14.38 -3.22 6.77
N LEU A 102 -13.69 -3.30 7.91
CA LEU A 102 -14.14 -4.13 9.04
C LEU A 102 -15.47 -3.64 9.63
N LEU A 103 -15.69 -2.33 9.69
CA LEU A 103 -16.95 -1.76 10.15
C LEU A 103 -18.11 -2.15 9.23
N HIS A 104 -17.89 -2.16 7.92
CA HIS A 104 -18.88 -2.65 6.97
C HIS A 104 -19.16 -4.15 7.15
N LEU A 105 -18.13 -4.96 7.41
CA LEU A 105 -18.29 -6.41 7.61
C LEU A 105 -18.99 -6.79 8.92
N TYR A 106 -18.70 -6.10 10.02
CA TYR A 106 -19.15 -6.50 11.36
C TYR A 106 -20.17 -5.57 12.00
N GLY A 107 -20.38 -4.37 11.44
CA GLY A 107 -21.41 -3.39 11.83
C GLY A 107 -21.13 -2.63 13.14
N LEU A 108 -20.60 -3.28 14.17
CA LEU A 108 -20.42 -2.69 15.50
C LEU A 108 -18.97 -2.25 15.75
N PRO A 109 -18.70 -0.96 16.10
CA PRO A 109 -17.35 -0.47 16.35
C PRO A 109 -16.57 -1.22 17.44
N SER A 110 -17.24 -1.70 18.49
CA SER A 110 -16.61 -2.48 19.56
C SER A 110 -16.12 -3.85 19.08
N VAL A 111 -16.87 -4.48 18.16
CA VAL A 111 -16.49 -5.75 17.53
C VAL A 111 -15.29 -5.52 16.61
N VAL A 112 -15.34 -4.47 15.78
CA VAL A 112 -14.22 -4.06 14.90
C VAL A 112 -12.95 -3.84 15.69
N GLU A 113 -13.03 -3.20 16.86
CA GLU A 113 -11.87 -2.96 17.72
C GLU A 113 -11.23 -4.28 18.20
N GLY A 114 -12.05 -5.27 18.60
CA GLY A 114 -11.58 -6.61 18.93
C GLY A 114 -10.86 -7.30 17.77
N TYR A 115 -11.43 -7.23 16.56
CA TYR A 115 -10.80 -7.77 15.35
C TYR A 115 -9.49 -7.06 15.00
N LEU A 116 -9.42 -5.73 15.12
CA LEU A 116 -8.19 -4.98 14.86
C LEU A 116 -7.06 -5.41 15.80
N TYR A 117 -7.32 -5.63 17.09
CA TYR A 117 -6.31 -6.19 18.00
C TYR A 117 -5.82 -7.57 17.55
N SER A 118 -6.74 -8.44 17.12
CA SER A 118 -6.39 -9.79 16.67
C SER A 118 -5.57 -9.79 15.37
N ILE A 119 -5.99 -8.98 14.39
CA ILE A 119 -5.29 -8.82 13.11
C ILE A 119 -3.88 -8.29 13.36
N VAL A 120 -3.74 -7.22 14.14
CA VAL A 120 -2.43 -6.60 14.43
C VAL A 120 -1.52 -7.58 15.17
N GLU A 121 -2.03 -8.38 16.09
CA GLU A 121 -1.24 -9.42 16.78
C GLU A 121 -0.67 -10.45 15.80
N VAL A 122 -1.49 -10.97 14.88
CA VAL A 122 -1.04 -11.91 13.83
C VAL A 122 -0.02 -11.26 12.90
N LEU A 123 -0.29 -10.02 12.46
CA LEU A 123 0.58 -9.26 11.57
C LEU A 123 1.96 -8.98 12.19
N VAL A 124 2.02 -8.59 13.47
CA VAL A 124 3.28 -8.33 14.16
C VAL A 124 4.06 -9.63 14.42
N ARG A 125 3.36 -10.72 14.75
CA ARG A 125 3.97 -12.03 15.00
C ARG A 125 4.55 -12.64 13.72
N ASP A 126 3.77 -12.71 12.66
CA ASP A 126 4.08 -13.50 11.47
C ASP A 126 4.64 -12.64 10.31
N GLY A 127 4.34 -11.33 10.31
CA GLY A 127 4.67 -10.43 9.22
C GLY A 127 6.16 -10.18 8.99
N ARG A 128 7.04 -10.51 9.95
CA ARG A 128 8.49 -10.43 9.73
C ARG A 128 9.05 -11.55 8.84
N HIS A 129 8.35 -12.67 8.78
CA HIS A 129 8.79 -13.88 8.09
C HIS A 129 7.98 -14.18 6.83
N HIS A 130 6.79 -13.60 6.70
CA HIS A 130 5.93 -13.78 5.54
C HIS A 130 5.95 -12.52 4.64
N PRO A 131 6.49 -12.57 3.41
CA PRO A 131 6.70 -11.40 2.55
C PRO A 131 5.45 -10.53 2.32
N ARG A 132 4.31 -11.16 1.98
CA ARG A 132 3.04 -10.44 1.76
C ARG A 132 2.49 -9.76 3.01
N LEU A 133 2.56 -10.43 4.17
CA LEU A 133 2.15 -9.84 5.44
C LEU A 133 3.09 -8.71 5.85
N ARG A 134 4.40 -8.84 5.57
CA ARG A 134 5.36 -7.75 5.76
C ARG A 134 4.95 -6.49 5.02
N MET A 135 4.61 -6.62 3.74
CA MET A 135 4.15 -5.50 2.92
C MET A 135 2.89 -4.86 3.49
N LEU A 136 1.90 -5.66 3.91
CA LEU A 136 0.71 -5.16 4.57
C LEU A 136 1.04 -4.44 5.89
N CYS A 137 1.93 -4.99 6.72
CA CYS A 137 2.37 -4.35 7.95
C CYS A 137 2.95 -2.95 7.69
N ILE A 138 3.75 -2.79 6.63
CA ILE A 138 4.31 -1.49 6.27
C ILE A 138 3.21 -0.54 5.78
N MET A 139 2.26 -1.00 4.94
CA MET A 139 1.10 -0.19 4.49
C MET A 139 0.23 0.31 5.65
N LEU A 140 0.15 -0.47 6.73
CA LEU A 140 -0.64 -0.14 7.91
C LEU A 140 0.14 0.66 8.97
N GLY A 141 1.44 0.87 8.78
CA GLY A 141 2.32 1.48 9.76
C GLY A 141 2.43 0.63 11.03
N LEU A 142 2.72 -0.67 10.89
CA LEU A 142 2.90 -1.61 12.01
C LEU A 142 4.35 -2.10 12.12
N LEU A 143 5.09 -2.12 11.01
CA LEU A 143 6.50 -2.47 10.94
C LEU A 143 7.24 -1.38 10.17
N GLU A 144 8.54 -1.22 10.47
CA GLU A 144 9.47 -0.33 9.76
C GLU A 144 8.90 1.10 9.65
N GLU A 145 8.79 1.79 10.80
CA GLU A 145 8.16 3.12 10.92
C GLU A 145 8.71 4.15 9.92
N ASP A 146 10.01 4.07 9.63
CA ASP A 146 10.71 4.89 8.65
C ASP A 146 10.26 4.66 7.20
N LYS A 147 9.61 3.53 6.92
CA LYS A 147 9.09 3.15 5.61
C LYS A 147 7.59 3.35 5.46
N TYR A 148 6.88 3.72 6.54
CA TYR A 148 5.46 4.04 6.43
C TYR A 148 5.26 5.31 5.59
N ASN A 149 4.48 5.17 4.53
CA ASN A 149 4.01 6.28 3.72
C ASN A 149 2.59 5.97 3.23
N PRO A 150 1.62 6.89 3.35
CA PRO A 150 0.24 6.65 2.94
C PRO A 150 0.07 6.19 1.49
N ARG A 151 0.94 6.62 0.57
CA ARG A 151 0.92 6.23 -0.86
C ARG A 151 1.51 4.86 -1.14
N PHE A 152 2.20 4.26 -0.17
CA PHE A 152 2.85 2.96 -0.37
C PHE A 152 1.86 1.91 -0.86
N ALA A 153 0.66 1.88 -0.26
CA ALA A 153 -0.42 1.00 -0.67
C ALA A 153 -0.92 1.31 -2.10
N ASP A 154 -1.03 2.59 -2.47
CA ASP A 154 -1.52 2.99 -3.79
C ASP A 154 -0.59 2.51 -4.91
N VAL A 155 0.73 2.68 -4.74
CA VAL A 155 1.75 2.23 -5.70
C VAL A 155 1.81 0.70 -5.75
N PHE A 156 1.79 0.04 -4.60
CA PHE A 156 1.75 -1.42 -4.51
C PHE A 156 0.53 -2.00 -5.24
N LEU A 157 -0.68 -1.47 -4.97
CA LEU A 157 -1.91 -1.96 -5.57
C LEU A 157 -1.98 -1.65 -7.06
N HIS A 158 -1.45 -0.50 -7.50
CA HIS A 158 -1.35 -0.21 -8.92
C HIS A 158 -0.46 -1.22 -9.63
N LEU A 159 0.73 -1.54 -9.09
CA LEU A 159 1.61 -2.56 -9.64
C LEU A 159 0.91 -3.92 -9.69
N LEU A 160 0.28 -4.34 -8.59
CA LEU A 160 -0.44 -5.62 -8.53
C LEU A 160 -1.57 -5.70 -9.56
N LYS A 161 -2.32 -4.62 -9.77
CA LYS A 161 -3.40 -4.52 -10.77
C LYS A 161 -2.85 -4.55 -12.20
N ARG A 162 -1.67 -3.98 -12.46
CA ARG A 162 -1.01 -4.06 -13.77
C ARG A 162 -0.55 -5.49 -14.08
N LEU A 163 -0.03 -6.20 -13.07
CA LEU A 163 0.36 -7.62 -13.20
C LEU A 163 -0.85 -8.54 -13.41
N PHE A 164 -1.98 -8.21 -12.79
CA PHE A 164 -3.23 -8.97 -12.90
C PHE A 164 -4.40 -8.06 -13.26
N PRO A 165 -4.62 -7.76 -14.55
CA PRO A 165 -5.70 -6.85 -14.98
C PRO A 165 -7.10 -7.29 -14.53
N LYS A 166 -7.31 -8.59 -14.35
CA LYS A 166 -8.51 -9.19 -13.76
C LYS A 166 -8.23 -9.72 -12.36
N PHE A 167 -7.64 -8.87 -11.53
CA PHE A 167 -7.26 -9.24 -10.16
C PHE A 167 -8.46 -9.80 -9.41
N SER A 168 -8.25 -10.93 -8.74
CA SER A 168 -9.19 -11.50 -7.80
C SER A 168 -8.43 -12.06 -6.60
N PRO A 169 -9.00 -12.03 -5.39
CA PRO A 169 -8.38 -12.56 -4.19
C PRO A 169 -7.95 -14.03 -4.35
N SER A 170 -8.69 -14.82 -5.15
CA SER A 170 -8.35 -16.21 -5.46
C SER A 170 -6.97 -16.37 -6.10
N ILE A 171 -6.49 -15.39 -6.89
CA ILE A 171 -5.16 -15.47 -7.51
C ILE A 171 -4.09 -15.64 -6.43
N LEU A 172 -4.09 -14.77 -5.41
CA LEU A 172 -3.08 -14.80 -4.34
C LEU A 172 -3.35 -15.89 -3.28
N ARG A 173 -4.60 -16.36 -3.15
CA ARG A 173 -4.92 -17.52 -2.31
C ARG A 173 -4.36 -18.82 -2.90
N THR A 174 -4.57 -19.03 -4.19
CA THR A 174 -4.11 -20.23 -4.89
C THR A 174 -2.60 -20.19 -5.12
N ARG A 175 -2.07 -19.03 -5.49
CA ARG A 175 -0.63 -18.83 -5.72
C ARG A 175 0.06 -18.38 -4.44
N ARG A 176 0.54 -19.35 -3.68
CA ARG A 176 1.33 -19.11 -2.45
C ARG A 176 2.60 -18.31 -2.75
N VAL A 177 3.27 -17.84 -1.70
CA VAL A 177 4.56 -17.16 -1.82
C VAL A 177 5.57 -18.10 -2.49
N GLY A 178 6.36 -17.58 -3.45
CA GLY A 178 7.30 -18.36 -4.25
C GLY A 178 6.64 -19.18 -5.38
N LEU A 179 5.30 -19.17 -5.47
CA LEU A 179 4.53 -19.86 -6.52
C LEU A 179 3.72 -18.89 -7.38
N CYS A 180 3.83 -17.58 -7.14
CA CYS A 180 3.04 -16.58 -7.85
C CYS A 180 3.89 -15.96 -8.94
N ILE A 181 3.88 -16.53 -10.14
CA ILE A 181 4.71 -16.03 -11.24
C ILE A 181 3.93 -15.24 -12.29
N VAL A 182 4.67 -14.39 -12.99
CA VAL A 182 4.25 -13.65 -14.19
C VAL A 182 5.35 -13.71 -15.25
N LYS A 183 5.02 -13.44 -16.51
CA LYS A 183 6.06 -13.31 -17.55
C LYS A 183 6.92 -12.08 -17.27
N LEU A 184 8.21 -12.20 -17.56
CA LEU A 184 9.15 -11.08 -17.42
C LEU A 184 8.71 -9.86 -18.26
N GLU A 185 8.19 -10.08 -19.47
CA GLU A 185 7.70 -8.99 -20.33
C GLU A 185 6.56 -8.21 -19.67
N ASP A 186 5.55 -8.92 -19.14
CA ASP A 186 4.41 -8.33 -18.42
C ASP A 186 4.87 -7.58 -17.16
N ALA A 187 5.86 -8.12 -16.44
CA ALA A 187 6.46 -7.46 -15.28
C ALA A 187 7.17 -6.15 -15.65
N ILE A 188 7.98 -6.15 -16.70
CA ILE A 188 8.67 -4.95 -17.19
C ILE A 188 7.67 -3.90 -17.69
N GLU A 189 6.60 -4.32 -18.38
CA GLU A 189 5.52 -3.42 -18.77
C GLU A 189 4.85 -2.79 -17.54
N ALA A 190 4.47 -3.60 -16.55
CA ALA A 190 3.86 -3.13 -15.31
C ALA A 190 4.76 -2.13 -14.57
N LEU A 191 6.07 -2.39 -14.48
CA LEU A 191 7.05 -1.46 -13.91
C LEU A 191 7.14 -0.15 -14.70
N ASN A 192 7.10 -0.18 -16.04
CA ASN A 192 7.10 1.05 -16.85
C ASN A 192 5.86 1.92 -16.60
N HIS A 193 4.71 1.32 -16.27
CA HIS A 193 3.50 2.06 -15.92
C HIS A 193 3.57 2.71 -14.53
N VAL A 194 4.07 1.98 -13.54
CA VAL A 194 4.21 2.45 -12.15
C VAL A 194 5.34 3.47 -12.02
N PHE A 195 6.43 3.26 -12.75
CA PHE A 195 7.64 4.07 -12.71
C PHE A 195 7.89 4.73 -14.08
N PRO A 196 7.14 5.80 -14.40
CA PRO A 196 7.22 6.48 -15.69
C PRO A 196 8.60 7.08 -15.95
N LYS A 197 8.91 7.35 -17.23
CA LYS A 197 10.16 8.02 -17.63
C LYS A 197 10.15 9.50 -17.28
N GLU A 198 8.99 10.12 -17.36
CA GLU A 198 8.77 11.54 -17.18
C GLU A 198 8.10 11.79 -15.83
N PRO A 199 8.35 12.96 -15.21
CA PRO A 199 7.67 13.35 -13.99
C PRO A 199 6.17 13.50 -14.27
N LEU A 200 5.34 13.22 -13.26
CA LEU A 200 3.89 13.36 -13.34
C LEU A 200 3.41 14.30 -12.25
N THR A 201 2.52 15.22 -12.59
CA THR A 201 1.88 16.11 -11.63
C THR A 201 0.82 15.33 -10.84
N PHE A 202 0.94 15.32 -9.51
CA PHE A 202 -0.02 14.72 -8.57
C PHE A 202 -0.36 13.23 -8.77
N SER A 203 0.54 12.43 -9.33
CA SER A 203 0.28 10.99 -9.43
C SER A 203 0.58 10.31 -8.09
N ILE A 204 -0.48 9.89 -7.40
CA ILE A 204 -0.35 9.24 -6.08
C ILE A 204 0.12 7.79 -6.17
N ASP A 205 -0.16 7.09 -7.27
CA ASP A 205 0.15 5.67 -7.50
C ASP A 205 1.32 5.41 -8.45
N ARG A 206 1.96 6.47 -8.94
CA ARG A 206 3.13 6.41 -9.81
C ARG A 206 4.23 7.30 -9.27
N LEU A 207 5.48 6.94 -9.55
CA LEU A 207 6.64 7.72 -9.12
C LEU A 207 7.72 7.66 -10.19
N GLN A 208 8.23 8.82 -10.61
CA GLN A 208 9.41 8.84 -11.46
C GLN A 208 10.63 8.42 -10.63
N LEU A 209 11.35 7.39 -11.08
CA LEU A 209 12.63 7.01 -10.51
C LEU A 209 13.75 7.78 -11.21
N THR A 210 14.81 8.15 -10.47
CA THR A 210 16.03 8.65 -11.12
C THR A 210 16.57 7.63 -12.11
N ARG A 211 17.22 8.10 -13.18
CA ARG A 211 17.71 7.25 -14.28
C ARG A 211 18.55 6.07 -13.77
N GLY A 212 19.44 6.29 -12.81
CA GLY A 212 20.29 5.26 -12.24
C GLY A 212 19.51 4.19 -11.46
N ARG A 213 18.58 4.62 -10.60
CA ARG A 213 17.72 3.71 -9.82
C ARG A 213 16.81 2.88 -10.71
N ARG A 214 16.25 3.51 -11.75
CA ARG A 214 15.43 2.84 -12.76
C ARG A 214 16.22 1.73 -13.46
N THR A 215 17.37 2.05 -14.05
CA THR A 215 18.18 1.03 -14.75
C THR A 215 18.52 -0.13 -13.83
N LYS A 216 18.97 0.17 -12.60
CA LYS A 216 19.30 -0.84 -11.59
C LYS A 216 18.12 -1.77 -11.29
N LEU A 217 16.92 -1.24 -11.07
CA LEU A 217 15.74 -2.06 -10.81
C LEU A 217 15.42 -2.99 -11.98
N TRP A 218 15.47 -2.49 -13.22
CA TRP A 218 15.17 -3.32 -14.40
C TRP A 218 16.21 -4.42 -14.60
N ASP A 219 17.49 -4.12 -14.32
CA ASP A 219 18.57 -5.10 -14.43
C ASP A 219 18.45 -6.17 -13.33
N SER A 220 18.11 -5.78 -12.10
CA SER A 220 17.81 -6.72 -11.01
C SER A 220 16.64 -7.64 -11.36
N VAL A 221 15.53 -7.10 -11.88
CA VAL A 221 14.36 -7.90 -12.29
C VAL A 221 14.69 -8.88 -13.42
N ARG A 222 15.52 -8.47 -14.39
CA ARG A 222 15.98 -9.38 -15.46
C ARG A 222 16.97 -10.44 -14.97
N ALA A 223 17.78 -10.12 -13.97
CA ALA A 223 18.72 -11.05 -13.37
C ALA A 223 17.99 -12.12 -12.54
N GLU A 224 16.94 -11.73 -11.83
CA GLU A 224 16.14 -12.63 -10.98
C GLU A 224 15.22 -13.56 -11.78
N ALA A 225 14.79 -13.14 -12.97
CA ALA A 225 13.89 -13.96 -13.78
C ALA A 225 14.55 -15.26 -14.25
N THR A 226 13.85 -16.39 -14.12
CA THR A 226 14.30 -17.72 -14.57
C THR A 226 13.51 -18.19 -15.78
N THR A 227 13.87 -19.33 -16.38
CA THR A 227 12.98 -19.98 -17.35
C THR A 227 11.84 -20.69 -16.63
N TYR A 228 10.68 -20.80 -17.28
CA TYR A 228 9.54 -21.49 -16.69
C TYR A 228 9.84 -22.98 -16.42
N GLY A 229 10.67 -23.63 -17.26
CA GLY A 229 11.10 -25.00 -17.03
C GLY A 229 11.90 -25.17 -15.72
N GLU A 230 12.88 -24.29 -15.48
CA GLU A 230 13.64 -24.27 -14.22
C GLU A 230 12.74 -23.99 -13.02
N PHE A 231 11.92 -22.94 -13.11
CA PHE A 231 10.97 -22.60 -12.06
C PHE A 231 10.01 -23.75 -11.74
N ALA A 232 9.45 -24.42 -12.77
CA ALA A 232 8.50 -25.49 -12.57
C ALA A 232 9.12 -26.69 -11.86
N HIS A 233 10.39 -26.97 -12.12
CA HIS A 233 11.14 -28.01 -11.42
C HIS A 233 11.30 -27.66 -9.93
N ASP A 234 11.68 -26.43 -9.60
CA ASP A 234 11.86 -25.99 -8.21
C ASP A 234 10.52 -25.91 -7.46
N ALA A 235 9.47 -25.44 -8.14
CA ALA A 235 8.11 -25.38 -7.60
C ALA A 235 7.54 -26.77 -7.22
N LEU A 236 7.93 -27.84 -7.93
CA LEU A 236 7.52 -29.20 -7.56
C LEU A 236 8.03 -29.58 -6.18
N SER A 237 9.31 -29.30 -5.91
CA SER A 237 9.95 -29.58 -4.62
C SER A 237 9.22 -28.85 -3.49
N LEU A 238 8.90 -27.56 -3.69
CA LEU A 238 8.15 -26.77 -2.71
C LEU A 238 6.73 -27.30 -2.44
N ILE A 239 6.04 -27.77 -3.49
CA ILE A 239 4.70 -28.36 -3.34
C ILE A 239 4.76 -29.69 -2.59
N GLU A 240 5.76 -30.51 -2.86
CA GLU A 240 5.96 -31.80 -2.18
C GLU A 240 6.33 -31.61 -0.70
N GLU A 241 7.20 -30.66 -0.40
CA GLU A 241 7.54 -30.27 0.99
C GLU A 241 6.32 -29.77 1.75
N ALA A 242 5.52 -28.87 1.14
CA ALA A 242 4.29 -28.36 1.74
C ALA A 242 3.26 -29.46 2.03
N ARG A 243 3.22 -30.51 1.21
CA ARG A 243 2.37 -31.70 1.44
C ARG A 243 2.88 -32.55 2.59
N ALA A 244 4.19 -32.75 2.67
CA ALA A 244 4.82 -33.54 3.73
C ALA A 244 4.68 -32.88 5.12
N GLY A 245 4.69 -31.54 5.17
CA GLY A 245 4.57 -30.76 6.41
C GLY A 245 3.20 -30.81 7.09
N GLY A 246 2.18 -31.44 6.50
CA GLY A 246 0.83 -31.49 7.06
C GLY A 246 0.01 -30.21 6.86
N ASP A 247 0.54 -29.21 6.15
CA ASP A 247 -0.16 -27.98 5.75
C ASP A 247 -1.14 -28.20 4.58
N ALA A 248 -1.60 -29.45 4.42
CA ALA A 248 -2.46 -29.90 3.34
C ALA A 248 -3.89 -29.33 3.40
N GLU A 249 -4.29 -28.67 4.50
CA GLU A 249 -5.65 -28.13 4.65
C GLU A 249 -5.93 -26.90 3.76
N ASP A 250 -4.93 -26.14 3.32
CA ASP A 250 -5.16 -24.84 2.66
C ASP A 250 -5.02 -24.91 1.12
N GLY A 251 -5.84 -25.73 0.47
CA GLY A 251 -6.25 -25.50 -0.92
C GLY A 251 -5.26 -25.82 -2.04
N LEU A 252 -4.23 -26.64 -1.80
CA LEU A 252 -3.40 -27.17 -2.90
C LEU A 252 -4.19 -28.25 -3.68
N PRO A 253 -4.17 -28.23 -5.02
CA PRO A 253 -4.84 -29.25 -5.83
C PRO A 253 -4.24 -30.63 -5.55
N ALA A 254 -5.07 -31.68 -5.58
CA ALA A 254 -4.64 -33.08 -5.36
C ALA A 254 -3.79 -33.67 -6.51
N LEU A 255 -3.44 -32.85 -7.51
CA LEU A 255 -2.67 -33.25 -8.69
C LEU A 255 -1.20 -33.51 -8.34
N SER A 256 -0.51 -34.39 -9.05
CA SER A 256 0.93 -34.62 -8.89
C SER A 256 1.72 -34.12 -10.10
N GLY A 257 3.04 -33.96 -9.92
CA GLY A 257 3.96 -33.58 -10.98
C GLY A 257 3.62 -32.22 -11.61
N LEU A 258 4.05 -32.02 -12.86
CA LEU A 258 3.91 -30.75 -13.59
C LEU A 258 2.46 -30.26 -13.73
N SER A 259 1.47 -31.16 -13.66
CA SER A 259 0.05 -30.78 -13.64
C SER A 259 -0.34 -30.02 -12.37
N ALA A 260 0.30 -30.31 -11.24
CA ALA A 260 0.10 -29.57 -9.99
C ALA A 260 0.65 -28.14 -10.11
N VAL A 261 1.86 -28.00 -10.68
CA VAL A 261 2.48 -26.70 -10.93
C VAL A 261 1.63 -25.87 -11.87
N ALA A 262 1.25 -26.43 -13.03
CA ALA A 262 0.45 -25.73 -14.03
C ALA A 262 -0.93 -25.31 -13.48
N ALA A 263 -1.53 -26.10 -12.58
CA ALA A 263 -2.79 -25.73 -11.93
C ALA A 263 -2.64 -24.53 -10.98
N VAL A 264 -1.46 -24.34 -10.38
CA VAL A 264 -1.18 -23.23 -9.45
C VAL A 264 -0.70 -21.99 -10.20
N THR A 265 0.29 -22.15 -11.08
CA THR A 265 0.99 -21.04 -11.73
C THR A 265 0.41 -20.65 -13.08
N GLY A 266 -0.34 -21.56 -13.72
CA GLY A 266 -0.80 -21.44 -15.11
C GLY A 266 0.10 -22.20 -16.08
N THR A 267 -0.24 -22.18 -17.37
CA THR A 267 0.55 -22.84 -18.42
C THR A 267 1.35 -21.82 -19.21
N PHE A 268 2.68 -21.88 -19.11
CA PHE A 268 3.61 -21.10 -19.93
C PHE A 268 4.42 -22.03 -20.84
N ARG A 269 5.09 -21.47 -21.86
CA ARG A 269 6.11 -22.21 -22.61
C ARG A 269 7.31 -22.46 -21.71
N GLU A 270 7.99 -23.60 -21.85
CA GLU A 270 9.16 -23.95 -21.02
C GLU A 270 10.29 -22.91 -21.11
N ASP A 271 10.48 -22.30 -22.28
CA ASP A 271 11.48 -21.27 -22.55
C ASP A 271 11.05 -19.85 -22.15
N ALA A 272 9.80 -19.68 -21.69
CA ALA A 272 9.32 -18.37 -21.27
C ALA A 272 10.08 -17.90 -20.01
N ARG A 273 10.57 -16.66 -20.03
CA ARG A 273 11.16 -16.03 -18.85
C ARG A 273 10.05 -15.60 -17.89
N VAL A 274 10.14 -16.03 -16.65
CA VAL A 274 9.16 -15.74 -15.59
C VAL A 274 9.87 -15.18 -14.35
N ILE A 275 9.13 -14.46 -13.53
CA ILE A 275 9.62 -13.94 -12.25
C ILE A 275 8.55 -14.15 -11.18
N ASP A 276 8.97 -14.45 -9.96
CA ASP A 276 8.08 -14.48 -8.81
C ASP A 276 7.60 -13.06 -8.47
N VAL A 277 6.30 -12.93 -8.24
CA VAL A 277 5.63 -11.67 -7.97
C VAL A 277 6.03 -11.13 -6.60
N ASP A 278 6.24 -11.96 -5.60
CA ASP A 278 6.64 -11.49 -4.27
C ASP A 278 8.04 -10.86 -4.31
N ASP A 279 8.98 -11.46 -5.04
CA ASP A 279 10.33 -10.90 -5.27
C ASP A 279 10.30 -9.62 -6.11
N LEU A 280 9.50 -9.61 -7.19
CA LEU A 280 9.27 -8.41 -7.99
C LEU A 280 8.71 -7.25 -7.16
N MET A 281 7.71 -7.53 -6.31
CA MET A 281 7.10 -6.52 -5.45
C MET A 281 8.10 -6.01 -4.41
N ASP A 282 8.90 -6.87 -3.77
CA ASP A 282 9.91 -6.42 -2.81
C ASP A 282 10.99 -5.54 -3.46
N MET A 283 11.50 -5.93 -4.64
CA MET A 283 12.46 -5.11 -5.41
C MET A 283 11.89 -3.74 -5.79
N ALA A 284 10.67 -3.73 -6.32
CA ALA A 284 9.99 -2.50 -6.73
C ALA A 284 9.75 -1.55 -5.55
N MET A 285 9.24 -2.10 -4.44
CA MET A 285 8.92 -1.33 -3.23
C MET A 285 10.18 -0.84 -2.50
N THR A 286 11.23 -1.66 -2.45
CA THR A 286 12.55 -1.26 -1.94
C THR A 286 13.13 -0.09 -2.74
N THR A 287 13.03 -0.14 -4.06
CA THR A 287 13.50 0.96 -4.92
C THR A 287 12.66 2.22 -4.72
N TRP A 288 11.33 2.08 -4.62
CA TRP A 288 10.40 3.18 -4.38
C TRP A 288 10.69 3.90 -3.04
N TRP A 289 10.82 3.18 -1.93
CA TRP A 289 11.12 3.80 -0.63
C TRP A 289 12.42 4.60 -0.66
N SER A 290 13.44 4.02 -1.26
CA SER A 290 14.74 4.68 -1.34
C SER A 290 14.67 5.92 -2.24
N GLN A 291 13.83 5.94 -3.26
CA GLN A 291 13.56 7.17 -4.05
C GLN A 291 12.81 8.21 -3.20
N VAL A 292 11.76 7.82 -2.49
CA VAL A 292 10.99 8.73 -1.63
C VAL A 292 11.84 9.35 -0.52
N ALA A 293 12.77 8.60 0.05
CA ALA A 293 13.70 9.11 1.06
C ALA A 293 14.68 10.16 0.48
N ASP A 294 15.19 9.93 -0.73
CA ASP A 294 16.01 10.90 -1.45
C ASP A 294 15.20 12.14 -1.81
N ASP A 295 13.99 11.98 -2.36
CA ASP A 295 13.10 13.06 -2.73
C ASP A 295 12.77 13.94 -1.53
N ALA A 296 12.46 13.34 -0.38
CA ALA A 296 12.19 14.06 0.86
C ALA A 296 13.41 14.84 1.36
N SER A 297 14.63 14.35 1.12
CA SER A 297 15.86 15.05 1.47
C SER A 297 16.14 16.21 0.53
N GLN A 298 16.00 15.99 -0.79
CA GLN A 298 16.17 17.01 -1.82
C GLN A 298 15.12 18.12 -1.71
N MET A 299 13.88 17.77 -1.37
CA MET A 299 12.80 18.75 -1.20
C MET A 299 13.08 19.73 -0.04
N LYS A 300 13.84 19.31 0.98
CA LYS A 300 14.30 20.23 2.04
C LYS A 300 15.37 21.20 1.53
N THR A 301 16.22 20.78 0.61
CA THR A 301 17.18 21.68 -0.05
C THR A 301 16.43 22.69 -0.92
N VAL A 302 15.53 22.22 -1.78
CA VAL A 302 14.68 23.08 -2.61
C VAL A 302 13.89 24.07 -1.77
N TYR A 303 13.35 23.63 -0.63
CA TYR A 303 12.68 24.51 0.32
C TYR A 303 13.56 25.70 0.73
N HIS A 304 14.82 25.47 1.09
CA HIS A 304 15.72 26.53 1.52
C HIS A 304 16.14 27.46 0.39
N ASP A 305 16.24 26.94 -0.84
CA ASP A 305 16.57 27.76 -2.01
C ASP A 305 15.48 28.78 -2.35
N TYR A 306 14.23 28.52 -1.93
CA TYR A 306 13.07 29.37 -2.17
C TYR A 306 12.60 30.15 -0.93
N ASP A 307 13.22 29.95 0.24
CA ASP A 307 13.02 30.74 1.47
C ASP A 307 13.81 32.06 1.36
N THR A 308 13.24 33.01 0.62
CA THR A 308 13.98 34.20 0.14
C THR A 308 14.31 35.20 1.23
N ASP A 309 13.50 35.28 2.27
CA ASP A 309 13.74 36.15 3.42
C ASP A 309 14.52 35.46 4.55
N GLY A 310 14.76 34.13 4.43
CA GLY A 310 15.54 33.33 5.37
C GLY A 310 14.88 33.23 6.75
N ASN A 311 13.56 33.42 6.84
CA ASN A 311 12.83 33.38 8.10
C ASN A 311 12.57 31.93 8.58
N GLY A 312 12.88 30.92 7.74
CA GLY A 312 12.71 29.51 8.03
C GLY A 312 11.32 28.95 7.75
N VAL A 313 10.42 29.73 7.16
CA VAL A 313 9.00 29.40 6.87
C VAL A 313 8.59 29.88 5.47
N LEU A 314 7.86 29.05 4.71
CA LEU A 314 7.40 29.48 3.39
C LEU A 314 6.15 30.34 3.46
N SER A 315 6.22 31.52 2.85
CA SER A 315 5.04 32.29 2.46
C SER A 315 4.26 31.58 1.34
N PHE A 316 3.00 31.97 1.13
CA PHE A 316 2.19 31.39 0.04
C PHE A 316 2.80 31.65 -1.36
N SER A 317 3.46 32.79 -1.55
CA SER A 317 4.18 33.12 -2.78
C SER A 317 5.35 32.18 -3.05
N GLU A 318 6.16 31.89 -2.03
CA GLU A 318 7.31 30.97 -2.16
C GLU A 318 6.85 29.53 -2.35
N PHE A 319 5.82 29.12 -1.60
CA PHE A 319 5.17 27.82 -1.80
C PHE A 319 4.67 27.63 -3.24
N LYS A 320 4.01 28.65 -3.82
CA LYS A 320 3.57 28.63 -5.22
C LYS A 320 4.75 28.52 -6.19
N ALA A 321 5.83 29.24 -5.93
CA ALA A 321 7.03 29.21 -6.77
C ALA A 321 7.68 27.82 -6.77
N ILE A 322 7.80 27.16 -5.60
CA ILE A 322 8.31 25.79 -5.51
C ILE A 322 7.39 24.82 -6.25
N LEU A 323 6.07 24.92 -6.07
CA LEU A 323 5.13 24.04 -6.79
C LEU A 323 5.27 24.17 -8.31
N ALA A 324 5.47 25.39 -8.82
CA ALA A 324 5.69 25.61 -10.25
C ALA A 324 7.02 25.02 -10.76
N ALA A 325 8.03 24.90 -9.90
CA ALA A 325 9.30 24.27 -10.25
C ALA A 325 9.23 22.73 -10.18
N CYS A 326 8.47 22.18 -9.23
CA CYS A 326 8.38 20.73 -8.99
C CYS A 326 7.35 20.02 -9.89
N CYS A 327 6.29 20.72 -10.30
CA CYS A 327 5.21 20.14 -11.11
C CYS A 327 5.38 20.51 -12.59
N PRO A 328 5.41 19.53 -13.51
CA PRO A 328 5.49 19.84 -14.94
C PRO A 328 4.21 20.52 -15.47
N ASP A 329 3.05 20.24 -14.87
CA ASP A 329 1.76 20.86 -15.24
C ASP A 329 1.36 21.99 -14.29
N GLU A 330 0.57 22.95 -14.79
CA GLU A 330 0.05 24.06 -13.98
C GLU A 330 -0.94 23.55 -12.91
N VAL A 331 -0.60 23.80 -11.65
CA VAL A 331 -1.46 23.50 -10.50
C VAL A 331 -2.52 24.59 -10.34
N SER A 332 -3.79 24.22 -10.22
CA SER A 332 -4.85 25.20 -10.00
C SER A 332 -4.66 26.01 -8.71
N LEU A 333 -5.00 27.30 -8.70
CA LEU A 333 -4.91 28.14 -7.50
C LEU A 333 -5.71 27.55 -6.32
N ARG A 334 -6.84 26.91 -6.62
CA ARG A 334 -7.68 26.23 -5.62
C ARG A 334 -6.91 25.10 -4.93
N ASP A 335 -6.20 24.27 -5.71
CA ASP A 335 -5.40 23.17 -5.17
C ASP A 335 -4.17 23.69 -4.42
N GLN A 336 -3.50 24.72 -4.93
CA GLN A 336 -2.40 25.40 -4.24
C GLN A 336 -2.83 25.89 -2.85
N MET A 337 -3.97 26.60 -2.77
CA MET A 337 -4.51 27.09 -1.49
C MET A 337 -4.95 25.96 -0.57
N ARG A 338 -5.54 24.88 -1.11
CA ARG A 338 -5.92 23.70 -0.32
C ARG A 338 -4.69 23.05 0.31
N MET A 339 -3.66 22.79 -0.50
CA MET A 339 -2.41 22.18 -0.04
C MET A 339 -1.68 23.06 0.97
N PHE A 340 -1.62 24.38 0.73
CA PHE A 340 -1.01 25.32 1.66
C PHE A 340 -1.70 25.29 3.04
N LYS A 341 -3.04 25.39 3.07
CA LYS A 341 -3.80 25.28 4.33
C LYS A 341 -3.60 23.95 5.03
N GLU A 342 -3.53 22.87 4.26
CA GLU A 342 -3.28 21.54 4.81
C GLU A 342 -1.90 21.46 5.47
N VAL A 343 -0.85 21.91 4.79
CA VAL A 343 0.51 21.82 5.32
C VAL A 343 0.73 22.76 6.51
N SER A 344 0.18 23.97 6.51
CA SER A 344 0.23 24.87 7.69
C SER A 344 -0.43 24.22 8.92
N SER A 345 -1.45 23.38 8.71
CA SER A 345 -2.09 22.63 9.80
C SER A 345 -1.25 21.48 10.35
N MET A 346 -0.27 20.96 9.58
CA MET A 346 0.63 19.88 10.01
C MET A 346 1.63 20.34 11.08
N ASP A 347 2.05 21.62 11.04
CA ASP A 347 2.95 22.21 12.04
C ASP A 347 2.25 22.56 13.38
N GLY A 348 0.94 22.29 13.45
CA GLY A 348 0.13 22.41 14.65
C GLY A 348 -0.62 23.75 14.75
N PRO A 349 -1.57 23.86 15.69
CA PRO A 349 -2.53 24.97 15.73
C PRO A 349 -1.94 26.36 16.07
N PHE A 350 -0.64 26.47 16.30
CA PHE A 350 0.04 27.71 16.68
C PHE A 350 1.11 28.17 15.69
N SER A 351 1.34 27.43 14.58
CA SER A 351 2.30 27.85 13.55
C SER A 351 1.79 29.03 12.70
N GLY A 352 0.49 29.35 12.76
CA GLY A 352 -0.10 30.38 11.91
C GLY A 352 -0.10 29.95 10.45
N ASP A 353 0.15 30.89 9.54
CA ASP A 353 0.29 30.64 8.08
C ASP A 353 1.71 30.20 7.69
N ALA A 354 2.54 29.81 8.65
CA ALA A 354 3.89 29.31 8.40
C ALA A 354 3.90 27.82 8.06
N VAL A 355 4.81 27.42 7.17
CA VAL A 355 5.03 26.03 6.75
C VAL A 355 6.49 25.69 6.98
N SER A 356 6.79 24.65 7.75
CA SER A 356 8.15 24.16 7.99
C SER A 356 8.64 23.24 6.86
N ALA A 357 9.95 23.11 6.72
CA ALA A 357 10.56 22.21 5.73
C ALA A 357 10.12 20.73 5.89
N ASN A 358 9.89 20.28 7.12
CA ASN A 358 9.44 18.91 7.37
C ASN A 358 7.97 18.72 6.99
N ALA A 359 7.10 19.69 7.32
CA ALA A 359 5.70 19.64 6.91
C ALA A 359 5.57 19.70 5.38
N PHE A 360 6.35 20.57 4.73
CA PHE A 360 6.40 20.67 3.27
C PHE A 360 6.87 19.38 2.60
N ALA A 361 7.95 18.76 3.07
CA ALA A 361 8.42 17.49 2.55
C ALA A 361 7.38 16.36 2.75
N ALA A 362 6.68 16.34 3.89
CA ALA A 362 5.60 15.38 4.16
C ALA A 362 4.40 15.59 3.23
N LEU A 363 4.02 16.85 2.97
CA LEU A 363 3.00 17.20 1.98
C LEU A 363 3.41 16.73 0.59
N CYS A 364 4.64 17.02 0.16
CA CYS A 364 5.14 16.60 -1.16
C CYS A 364 5.09 15.08 -1.33
N ALA A 365 5.56 14.35 -0.30
CA ALA A 365 5.49 12.90 -0.27
C ALA A 365 4.03 12.41 -0.40
N LYS A 366 3.08 13.04 0.31
CA LYS A 366 1.65 12.71 0.27
C LYS A 366 1.00 12.96 -1.09
N TYR A 367 1.37 14.03 -1.77
CA TYR A 367 0.77 14.43 -3.05
C TYR A 367 1.52 13.90 -4.29
N GLY A 368 2.66 13.23 -4.11
CA GLY A 368 3.47 12.77 -5.24
C GLY A 368 4.19 13.89 -5.97
N ILE A 369 4.55 14.94 -5.24
CA ILE A 369 5.38 16.02 -5.75
C ILE A 369 6.85 15.61 -5.54
N THR A 370 7.58 15.51 -6.64
CA THR A 370 9.01 15.19 -6.66
C THR A 370 9.84 16.46 -6.79
N PRO A 371 11.09 16.48 -6.31
CA PRO A 371 12.01 17.60 -6.56
C PRO A 371 12.20 17.83 -8.08
N PRO A 372 12.55 19.06 -8.50
CA PRO A 372 12.83 19.36 -9.90
C PRO A 372 14.01 18.53 -10.39
N SER A 373 13.97 18.12 -11.66
CA SER A 373 15.07 17.37 -12.26
C SER A 373 16.35 18.22 -12.26
N GLU A 374 17.49 17.64 -11.88
CA GLU A 374 18.81 18.29 -12.00
C GLU A 374 19.00 18.85 -13.43
N GLY A 375 18.91 20.18 -13.57
CA GLY A 375 18.99 20.87 -14.87
C GLY A 375 17.86 21.88 -15.17
N MET A 376 16.80 21.95 -14.36
CA MET A 376 15.73 22.96 -14.51
C MET A 376 15.91 24.23 -13.65
N THR A 377 16.86 24.24 -12.72
CA THR A 377 17.19 25.44 -11.94
C THR A 377 18.14 26.33 -12.75
N SER A 378 17.58 27.19 -13.60
CA SER A 378 18.30 28.24 -14.33
C SER A 378 18.04 29.61 -13.73
#